data_AF-A0A2G9FZI6-F1
#
_entry.id   AF-A0A2G9FZI6-F1
#
_cell.length_a   1.000
_cell.length_b   1.000
_cell.length_c   1.000
_cell.angle_alpha   90.00
_cell.angle_beta   90.00
_cell.angle_gamma   90.00
#
_symmetry.space_group_name_H-M   'P 1'
#
loop_
_entity.id
_entity.type
_entity.pdbx_description
1 polymer ?
#
loop_
_entity_poly.entity_id
_entity_poly.type
_entity_poly.pdbx_seq_one_letter_code
_entity_poly.pdbx_strand_id
1 'polypeptide(L)'
;MHPPLTIHRHRMCAEIIEQFQKCHLDHPVGKFFGECTDLKIKLDKCFCQEKAVKRKANFEESKKLKERLEKTRILHKLNVEVRYQHRESYLVHSSVLGCTAKEGQGKVKGIAFPKPVWLYHKS
;
A
#
# COMPACT_ATOMS: atom_id res chain seq x y z
N MET A 1 -16.32 -31.15 0.21
CA MET A 1 -15.08 -31.08 -0.59
C MET A 1 -14.38 -29.76 -0.27
N HIS A 2 -13.08 -29.77 0.01
CA HIS A 2 -12.27 -28.55 0.19
C HIS A 2 -11.47 -28.29 -1.12
N PRO A 3 -11.24 -27.03 -1.53
CA PRO A 3 -10.39 -26.71 -2.69
C PRO A 3 -8.93 -27.09 -2.41
N PRO A 4 -8.13 -27.43 -3.44
CA PRO A 4 -6.81 -28.03 -3.26
C PRO A 4 -5.91 -27.29 -2.25
N LEU A 5 -5.45 -28.00 -1.22
CA LEU A 5 -4.51 -27.52 -0.20
C LEU A 5 -3.18 -27.18 -0.85
N THR A 6 -2.96 -25.90 -1.11
CA THR A 6 -1.66 -25.41 -1.59
C THR A 6 -0.71 -25.28 -0.39
N ILE A 7 0.17 -26.28 -0.22
CA ILE A 7 1.13 -26.36 0.91
C ILE A 7 1.93 -25.05 1.06
N HIS A 8 2.34 -24.43 -0.05
CA HIS A 8 3.10 -23.18 -0.04
C HIS A 8 2.38 -21.99 0.62
N ARG A 9 1.04 -21.96 0.66
CA ARG A 9 0.29 -20.88 1.35
C ARG A 9 0.12 -21.13 2.84
N HIS A 10 0.33 -22.37 3.28
CA HIS A 10 -0.03 -22.87 4.60
C HIS A 10 1.15 -23.52 5.32
N ARG A 11 2.29 -22.81 5.36
CA ARG A 11 3.55 -23.35 5.90
C ARG A 11 3.43 -23.88 7.34
N MET A 12 2.54 -23.28 8.16
CA MET A 12 2.38 -23.68 9.57
C MET A 12 1.59 -24.97 9.74
N CYS A 13 0.85 -25.39 8.71
CA CYS A 13 -0.03 -26.56 8.75
C CYS A 13 0.45 -27.67 7.80
N ALA A 14 1.66 -27.54 7.22
CA ALA A 14 2.18 -28.45 6.19
C ALA A 14 2.16 -29.92 6.62
N GLU A 15 2.59 -30.22 7.85
CA GLU A 15 2.61 -31.59 8.40
C GLU A 15 1.21 -32.21 8.48
N ILE A 16 0.20 -31.42 8.89
CA ILE A 16 -1.18 -31.90 9.00
C ILE A 16 -1.79 -32.10 7.60
N ILE A 17 -1.43 -31.24 6.64
CA ILE A 17 -1.83 -31.39 5.24
C ILE A 17 -1.29 -32.68 4.65
N GLU A 18 -0.01 -33.00 4.89
CA GLU A 18 0.60 -34.24 4.41
C GLU A 18 -0.07 -35.48 5.02
N GLN A 19 -0.36 -35.47 6.32
CA GLN A 19 -1.06 -36.57 6.98
C GLN A 19 -2.49 -36.75 6.43
N PHE A 20 -3.19 -35.64 6.19
CA PHE A 20 -4.51 -35.66 5.60
C PHE A 20 -4.50 -36.19 4.16
N GLN A 21 -3.52 -35.78 3.36
CA GLN A 21 -3.32 -36.29 2.00
C GLN A 21 -2.97 -37.79 2.01
N LYS A 22 -2.10 -38.25 2.90
CA LYS A 22 -1.80 -39.69 3.07
C LYS A 22 -3.07 -40.48 3.43
N CYS A 23 -3.87 -40.01 4.38
CA CYS A 23 -5.14 -40.67 4.72
C CYS A 23 -6.08 -40.80 3.51
N HIS A 24 -6.15 -39.76 2.67
CA HIS A 24 -6.94 -39.78 1.44
C HIS A 24 -6.38 -40.71 0.35
N LEU A 25 -5.06 -40.93 0.31
CA LEU A 25 -4.41 -41.87 -0.61
C LEU A 25 -4.60 -43.32 -0.16
N ASP A 26 -4.47 -43.58 1.14
CA ASP A 26 -4.60 -44.90 1.74
C ASP A 26 -6.07 -45.39 1.72
N HIS A 27 -7.02 -44.46 1.89
CA HIS A 27 -8.45 -44.76 2.00
C HIS A 27 -9.28 -44.06 0.91
N PRO A 28 -9.16 -44.47 -0.37
CA PRO A 28 -9.84 -43.82 -1.49
C PRO A 28 -11.37 -43.93 -1.41
N VAL A 29 -11.90 -44.94 -0.74
CA VAL A 29 -13.35 -45.14 -0.47
C VAL A 29 -13.71 -44.59 0.91
N GLY A 30 -12.87 -44.81 1.92
CA GLY A 30 -13.05 -44.37 3.30
C GLY A 30 -13.13 -42.85 3.49
N LYS A 31 -12.63 -42.07 2.51
CA LYS A 31 -12.83 -40.61 2.45
C LYS A 31 -14.30 -40.18 2.47
N PHE A 32 -15.22 -41.03 2.00
CA PHE A 32 -16.66 -40.76 1.99
C PHE A 32 -17.35 -41.27 3.26
N PHE A 33 -16.76 -42.25 3.94
CA PHE A 33 -17.30 -42.85 5.17
C PHE A 33 -16.77 -42.18 6.45
N GLY A 34 -15.87 -41.21 6.32
CA GLY A 34 -15.43 -40.37 7.43
C GLY A 34 -14.18 -40.86 8.17
N GLU A 35 -13.44 -41.82 7.63
CA GLU A 35 -12.20 -42.36 8.24
C GLU A 35 -11.13 -41.26 8.46
N CYS A 36 -11.09 -40.24 7.61
CA CYS A 36 -10.15 -39.11 7.75
C CYS A 36 -10.72 -37.89 8.49
N THR A 37 -11.86 -38.02 9.19
CA THR A 37 -12.55 -36.86 9.81
C THR A 37 -11.74 -36.21 10.92
N ASP A 38 -11.02 -36.98 11.73
CA ASP A 38 -10.21 -36.44 12.82
C ASP A 38 -9.05 -35.58 12.32
N LEU A 39 -8.40 -36.02 11.24
CA LEU A 39 -7.34 -35.25 10.57
C LEU A 39 -7.92 -33.97 9.94
N LYS A 40 -9.14 -34.04 9.37
CA LYS A 40 -9.85 -32.85 8.88
C LYS A 40 -10.06 -31.81 9.98
N ILE A 41 -10.53 -32.24 11.16
CA ILE A 41 -10.78 -31.32 12.29
C ILE A 41 -9.48 -30.67 12.77
N LYS A 42 -8.38 -31.44 12.84
CA LYS A 42 -7.05 -30.89 13.19
C LYS A 42 -6.57 -29.87 12.16
N LEU A 43 -6.78 -30.15 10.88
CA LEU A 43 -6.41 -29.26 9.79
C LEU A 43 -7.19 -27.94 9.86
N ASP A 44 -8.52 -28.00 10.04
CA ASP A 44 -9.38 -26.82 10.16
C ASP A 44 -8.98 -25.94 11.36
N LYS A 45 -8.66 -26.56 12.50
CA LYS A 45 -8.14 -25.84 13.68
C LYS A 45 -6.83 -25.12 13.38
N CYS A 46 -5.91 -25.79 12.69
CA CYS A 46 -4.64 -25.18 12.30
C CYS A 46 -4.84 -23.97 11.37
N PHE A 47 -5.76 -24.06 10.40
CA PHE A 47 -6.07 -22.94 9.51
C PHE A 47 -6.72 -21.76 10.21
N CYS A 48 -7.59 -22.01 11.17
CA CYS A 48 -8.16 -20.95 12.00
C CYS A 48 -7.06 -20.20 12.77
N GLN A 49 -6.10 -20.93 13.35
CA GLN A 49 -4.96 -20.34 14.05
C GLN A 49 -4.04 -19.58 13.11
N GLU A 50 -3.67 -20.16 11.96
CA GLU A 50 -2.83 -19.50 10.97
C GLU A 50 -3.46 -18.21 10.45
N LYS A 51 -4.77 -18.24 10.18
CA LYS A 51 -5.52 -17.06 9.75
C LYS A 51 -5.56 -16.00 10.84
N ALA A 52 -5.69 -16.38 12.11
CA ALA A 52 -5.66 -15.44 13.23
C ALA A 52 -4.29 -14.76 13.37
N VAL A 53 -3.19 -15.51 13.28
CA VAL A 53 -1.82 -14.96 13.33
C VAL A 53 -1.58 -13.98 12.17
N LYS A 54 -1.91 -14.39 10.94
CA LYS A 54 -1.77 -13.54 9.74
C LYS A 54 -2.62 -12.26 9.85
N ARG A 55 -3.85 -12.36 10.36
CA ARG A 55 -4.72 -11.18 10.56
C ARG A 55 -4.12 -10.20 11.56
N LYS A 56 -3.52 -10.68 12.65
CA LYS A 56 -2.87 -9.82 13.65
C LYS A 56 -1.66 -9.10 13.05
N ALA A 57 -0.79 -9.82 12.36
CA ALA A 57 0.38 -9.24 11.70
C ALA A 57 -0.03 -8.19 10.64
N ASN A 58 -0.98 -8.53 9.77
CA ASN A 58 -1.48 -7.60 8.75
C ASN A 58 -2.12 -6.35 9.36
N PHE A 59 -2.80 -6.47 10.50
CA PHE A 59 -3.39 -5.33 11.19
C PHE A 59 -2.32 -4.36 11.70
N GLU A 60 -1.26 -4.88 12.31
CA GLU A 60 -0.13 -4.08 12.79
C GLU A 60 0.61 -3.39 11.63
N GLU A 61 0.86 -4.10 10.53
CA GLU A 61 1.46 -3.54 9.32
C GLU A 61 0.57 -2.48 8.66
N SER A 62 -0.74 -2.73 8.58
CA SER A 62 -1.71 -1.78 8.02
C SER A 62 -1.75 -0.49 8.83
N LYS A 63 -1.65 -0.58 10.17
CA LYS A 63 -1.57 0.60 11.04
C LYS A 63 -0.32 1.43 10.75
N LYS A 64 0.85 0.79 10.70
CA LYS A 64 2.12 1.45 10.37
C LYS A 64 2.11 2.08 8.98
N LEU A 65 1.54 1.39 7.99
CA LEU A 65 1.42 1.91 6.64
C LEU A 65 0.50 3.13 6.60
N LYS A 66 -0.64 3.08 7.28
CA LYS A 66 -1.57 4.22 7.37
C LYS A 66 -0.90 5.45 7.97
N GLU A 67 -0.16 5.28 9.07
CA GLU A 67 0.60 6.36 9.71
C GLU A 67 1.66 6.96 8.76
N ARG A 68 2.38 6.12 8.01
CA ARG A 68 3.36 6.58 7.01
C ARG A 68 2.69 7.37 5.88
N LEU A 69 1.58 6.88 5.35
CA LEU A 69 0.86 7.54 4.26
C LEU A 69 0.29 8.89 4.71
N GLU A 70 -0.20 8.99 5.94
CA GLU A 70 -0.70 10.24 6.51
C GLU A 70 0.43 11.28 6.65
N LYS A 71 1.60 10.89 7.17
CA LYS A 71 2.78 11.75 7.21
C LYS A 71 3.18 12.23 5.82
N THR A 72 3.27 11.33 4.84
CA THR A 72 3.61 11.69 3.45
C THR A 72 2.58 12.67 2.88
N ARG A 73 1.29 12.48 3.15
CA ARG A 73 0.22 13.38 2.70
C ARG A 73 0.37 14.78 3.31
N ILE A 74 0.67 14.87 4.60
CA ILE A 74 0.88 16.16 5.29
C ILE A 74 2.14 16.84 4.75
N LEU A 75 3.25 16.12 4.63
CA LEU A 75 4.50 16.63 4.07
C LEU A 75 4.31 17.16 2.65
N HIS A 76 3.55 16.45 1.81
CA HIS A 76 3.22 16.93 0.47
C HIS A 76 2.46 18.26 0.51
N LYS A 77 1.44 18.38 1.38
CA LYS A 77 0.69 19.64 1.55
C LYS A 77 1.59 20.79 1.99
N LEU A 78 2.44 20.57 2.98
CA LEU A 78 3.39 21.58 3.46
C LEU A 78 4.38 22.00 2.37
N ASN A 79 4.91 21.03 1.62
CA ASN A 79 5.82 21.33 0.50
C ASN A 79 5.15 22.15 -0.60
N VAL A 80 3.86 21.91 -0.87
CA VAL A 80 3.09 22.73 -1.82
C VAL A 80 2.92 24.16 -1.28
N GLU A 81 2.57 24.30 0.00
CA GLU A 81 2.41 25.61 0.66
C GLU A 81 3.71 26.41 0.66
N VAL A 82 4.82 25.79 1.04
CA VAL A 82 6.14 26.43 1.02
C VAL A 82 6.53 26.85 -0.39
N ARG A 83 6.24 26.04 -1.42
CA ARG A 83 6.46 26.44 -2.83
C ARG A 83 5.61 27.63 -3.24
N TYR A 84 4.37 27.72 -2.74
CA TYR A 84 3.50 28.87 -2.98
C TYR A 84 4.06 30.14 -2.31
N GLN A 85 4.42 30.05 -1.02
CA GLN A 85 5.05 31.16 -0.29
C GLN A 85 6.37 31.61 -0.90
N HIS A 86 7.21 30.67 -1.33
CA HIS A 86 8.48 31.00 -2.00
C HIS A 86 8.25 31.71 -3.34
N ARG A 87 7.22 31.30 -4.10
CA ARG A 87 6.80 32.00 -5.33
C ARG A 87 6.34 33.43 -5.01
N GLU A 88 5.47 33.60 -4.02
CA GLU A 88 5.00 34.93 -3.58
C GLU A 88 6.18 35.81 -3.14
N SER A 89 7.09 35.30 -2.33
CA SER A 89 8.29 36.01 -1.90
C SER A 89 9.19 36.40 -3.08
N TYR A 90 9.38 35.51 -4.06
CA TYR A 90 10.11 35.83 -5.29
C TYR A 90 9.41 36.92 -6.11
N LEU A 91 8.08 36.89 -6.22
CA LEU A 91 7.30 37.90 -6.93
C LEU A 91 7.41 39.28 -6.25
N VAL A 92 7.34 39.32 -4.91
CA VAL A 92 7.53 40.56 -4.12
C VAL A 92 8.98 41.05 -4.21
N HIS A 93 9.97 40.17 -4.10
CA HIS A 93 11.37 40.56 -4.25
C HIS A 93 11.66 41.10 -5.66
N SER A 94 11.09 40.47 -6.69
CA SER A 94 11.15 40.94 -8.07
C SER A 94 10.42 42.27 -8.28
N SER A 95 9.34 42.55 -7.55
CA SER A 95 8.64 43.85 -7.64
C SER A 95 9.40 44.96 -6.92
N VAL A 96 10.03 44.67 -5.78
CA VAL A 96 10.91 45.61 -5.05
C VAL A 96 12.18 45.90 -5.86
N LEU A 97 12.84 44.88 -6.40
CA LEU A 97 13.98 45.06 -7.33
C LEU A 97 13.53 45.73 -8.65
N GLY A 98 12.30 45.46 -9.10
CA GLY A 98 11.68 46.14 -10.24
C GLY A 98 11.36 47.61 -9.97
N CYS A 99 11.10 47.99 -8.72
CA CYS A 99 10.95 49.38 -8.28
C CYS A 99 12.29 50.13 -8.18
N THR A 100 13.44 49.42 -8.14
CA THR A 100 14.77 50.05 -8.28
C THR A 100 15.25 50.19 -9.73
N ALA A 101 14.43 49.81 -10.71
CA ALA A 101 14.78 49.86 -12.13
C ALA A 101 13.68 50.54 -12.97
N LYS A 102 13.43 51.82 -12.71
CA LYS A 102 12.79 52.74 -13.67
C LYS A 102 13.46 54.11 -13.70
N GLU A 103 14.75 54.11 -14.02
CA GLU A 103 15.27 55.00 -15.06
C GLU A 103 16.02 54.11 -16.06
N GLY A 104 15.61 54.11 -17.33
CA GLY A 104 16.28 53.37 -18.39
C GLY A 104 15.38 52.34 -19.09
N GLN A 105 15.03 52.65 -20.33
CA GLN A 105 14.30 51.79 -21.26
C GLN A 105 15.06 50.46 -21.47
N GLY A 106 14.38 49.32 -21.31
CA GLY A 106 15.00 48.01 -21.54
C GLY A 106 13.97 46.88 -21.61
N LYS A 107 13.78 46.33 -22.81
CA LYS A 107 12.85 45.24 -23.16
C LYS A 107 13.11 43.98 -22.32
N VAL A 108 12.24 43.68 -21.34
CA VAL A 108 12.25 42.38 -20.64
C VAL A 108 11.73 41.29 -21.59
N LYS A 109 12.64 40.43 -22.07
CA LYS A 109 12.25 39.17 -22.72
C LYS A 109 11.50 38.33 -21.68
N GLY A 110 10.23 38.08 -21.92
CA GLY A 110 9.39 37.25 -21.05
C GLY A 110 10.05 35.89 -20.83
N ILE A 111 10.42 35.61 -19.59
CA ILE A 111 10.82 34.27 -19.17
C ILE A 111 9.57 33.41 -19.28
N ALA A 112 9.55 32.49 -20.24
CA ALA A 112 8.47 31.51 -20.37
C ALA A 112 8.52 30.57 -19.16
N PHE A 113 7.75 30.88 -18.12
CA PHE A 113 7.59 29.98 -16.97
C PHE A 113 6.74 28.76 -17.39
N PRO A 114 7.11 27.55 -16.97
CA PRO A 114 6.31 26.36 -17.24
C PRO A 114 4.92 26.54 -16.61
N LYS A 115 3.88 26.42 -17.45
CA LYS A 115 2.48 26.51 -17.03
C LYS A 115 2.21 25.46 -15.93
N PRO A 116 1.39 25.78 -14.91
CA PRO A 116 1.06 24.85 -13.84
C PRO A 116 0.41 23.57 -14.40
N VAL A 117 0.90 22.41 -13.99
CA VAL A 117 0.48 21.06 -14.41
C VAL A 117 -0.99 20.74 -14.06
N TRP A 118 -1.65 21.56 -13.26
CA TRP A 118 -3.05 21.39 -12.84
C TRP A 118 -4.10 21.50 -13.97
N LEU A 119 -3.69 21.80 -15.21
CA LEU A 119 -4.58 21.88 -16.38
C LEU A 119 -4.86 20.54 -17.07
N TYR A 120 -4.26 19.42 -16.65
CA TYR A 120 -4.34 18.14 -17.38
C TYR A 120 -5.23 17.03 -16.78
N HIS A 121 -6.05 17.31 -15.76
CA HIS A 121 -7.01 16.33 -15.22
C HIS A 121 -8.43 16.91 -15.14
N LYS A 122 -8.98 17.30 -16.29
CA LYS A 122 -10.42 17.49 -16.46
C LYS A 122 -10.81 17.35 -17.93
N SER A 123 -10.84 16.12 -18.43
CA SER A 123 -11.58 15.69 -19.63
C SER A 123 -11.81 14.19 -19.53
#